data_AF-A0AA97KYQ4-F1
#
_entry.id   AF-A0AA97KYQ4-F1
#
_cell.length_a   1.000
_cell.length_b   1.000
_cell.length_c   1.000
_cell.angle_alpha   90.00
_cell.angle_beta   90.00
_cell.angle_gamma   90.00
#
_symmetry.space_group_name_H-M   'P 1'
#
loop_
_entity.id
_entity.type
_entity.pdbx_description
1 polymer ?
#
loop_
_entity_poly.entity_id
_entity_poly.type
_entity_poly.pdbx_seq_one_letter_code
_entity_poly.pdbx_strand_id
1 'polypeptide(L)'
;MANVKSRLTPQEKTLLLRLLGSKHISLLYKASVHDFNINTFHYICNRQGPTVAVAYNANGYIFGGFTVQSYSSSGAYLNDDKAFLFRLKGKENESSPLKIPVKIAKEAVYDNGEYGPYFGAGSLVLLSENKAAVATNTDVASYTFHAEDLHGNDQVLIECEVYRVEDVGDFMEVPWRKIGWTLGEREKLMEEIRTYKPYLNSVPQFRVLILGPIGAGKSSFFNSVNSAFRGYVTSQAIAGSDSTSVTMQYRTYQIKYGRDGNPVPIIFCDTMGLEEKQGAGLEIEEVPNILKGHVPDRYQFNPSSIIHPNAPGYIRNPTLKDQIHCVAFVIDGSKVEILPENLAAKLREIRRKANLLGVPQLVIMTKVDEICPCLEEDISYVYKSKPVEKQMQLTAERLGIPLSQIVPVKNYSSELDIKFDADILILMAVRQMLRLAESFLDNVPLDNNSDLELYK
;
A
#
# COMPACT_ATOMS: atom_id res chain seq x y z
N MET A 1 -26.53 -17.63 -6.64
CA MET A 1 -27.29 -16.50 -6.05
C MET A 1 -27.12 -15.33 -6.99
N ALA A 2 -28.22 -14.72 -7.46
CA ALA A 2 -28.14 -13.55 -8.33
C ALA A 2 -27.35 -12.44 -7.60
N ASN A 3 -26.35 -11.85 -8.24
CA ASN A 3 -25.59 -10.73 -7.67
C ASN A 3 -26.58 -9.59 -7.38
N VAL A 4 -26.85 -9.34 -6.10
CA VAL A 4 -27.68 -8.21 -5.66
C VAL A 4 -26.97 -6.92 -6.10
N LYS A 5 -27.60 -6.16 -6.99
CA LYS A 5 -27.02 -4.92 -7.53
C LYS A 5 -27.46 -3.71 -6.71
N SER A 6 -26.47 -2.93 -6.32
CA SER A 6 -26.62 -1.61 -5.67
C SER A 6 -27.39 -0.64 -6.58
N ARG A 7 -28.22 0.22 -5.98
CA ARG A 7 -28.91 1.32 -6.67
C ARG A 7 -28.04 2.57 -6.80
N LEU A 8 -27.03 2.75 -5.94
CA LEU A 8 -26.06 3.83 -6.06
C LEU A 8 -25.39 3.84 -7.43
N THR A 9 -25.41 4.99 -8.10
CA THR A 9 -24.56 5.24 -9.27
C THR A 9 -23.08 5.33 -8.87
N PRO A 10 -22.13 5.19 -9.80
CA PRO A 10 -20.70 5.37 -9.50
C PRO A 10 -20.36 6.73 -8.85
N GLN A 11 -21.04 7.80 -9.28
CA GLN A 11 -20.85 9.13 -8.70
C GLN A 11 -21.38 9.20 -7.25
N GLU A 12 -22.57 8.66 -7.00
CA GLU A 12 -23.17 8.62 -5.66
C GLU A 12 -22.34 7.72 -4.71
N LYS A 13 -21.87 6.57 -5.19
CA LYS A 13 -20.94 5.70 -4.44
C LYS A 13 -19.68 6.46 -4.03
N THR A 14 -19.08 7.21 -4.96
CA THR A 14 -17.86 8.01 -4.68
C THR A 14 -18.12 9.09 -3.62
N LEU A 15 -19.26 9.78 -3.69
CA LEU A 15 -19.65 10.77 -2.69
C LEU A 15 -19.90 10.14 -1.32
N LEU A 16 -20.55 8.97 -1.28
CA LEU A 16 -20.82 8.25 -0.05
C LEU A 16 -19.52 7.79 0.62
N LEU A 17 -18.60 7.20 -0.15
CA LEU A 17 -17.27 6.81 0.33
C LEU A 17 -16.51 7.99 0.92
N ARG A 18 -16.53 9.15 0.25
CA ARG A 18 -15.92 10.39 0.77
C ARG A 18 -16.56 10.83 2.09
N LEU A 19 -17.88 10.73 2.22
CA LEU A 19 -18.61 11.11 3.43
C LEU A 19 -18.28 10.19 4.62
N LEU A 20 -18.14 8.90 4.36
CA LEU A 20 -17.79 7.87 5.32
C LEU A 20 -16.32 7.92 5.75
N GLY A 21 -15.46 8.56 4.94
CA GLY A 21 -14.01 8.46 5.10
C GLY A 21 -13.49 7.04 4.83
N SER A 22 -14.21 6.28 3.99
CA SER A 22 -13.86 4.92 3.57
C SER A 22 -13.62 4.88 2.07
N LYS A 23 -12.94 3.82 1.62
CA LYS A 23 -12.69 3.53 0.20
C LYS A 23 -13.50 2.37 -0.32
N HIS A 24 -13.95 1.47 0.56
CA HIS A 24 -14.65 0.28 0.15
C HIS A 24 -15.93 0.07 0.96
N ILE A 25 -17.00 -0.26 0.24
CA ILE A 25 -18.28 -0.68 0.82
C ILE A 25 -18.79 -1.92 0.10
N SER A 26 -19.33 -2.86 0.86
CA SER A 26 -19.91 -4.09 0.33
C SER A 26 -21.40 -4.14 0.63
N LEU A 27 -22.23 -4.33 -0.39
CA LEU A 27 -23.68 -4.42 -0.22
C LEU A 27 -24.02 -5.71 0.55
N LEU A 28 -24.67 -5.56 1.70
CA LEU A 28 -25.12 -6.66 2.54
C LEU A 28 -26.59 -6.96 2.27
N TYR A 29 -27.43 -5.94 2.40
CA TYR A 29 -28.88 -6.06 2.36
C TYR A 29 -29.48 -5.06 1.37
N LYS A 30 -30.52 -5.49 0.66
CA LYS A 30 -31.33 -4.66 -0.25
C LYS A 30 -32.80 -5.00 -0.02
N ALA A 31 -33.60 -4.04 0.43
CA ALA A 31 -34.94 -4.30 0.91
C ALA A 31 -35.86 -4.91 -0.15
N SER A 32 -35.78 -4.43 -1.40
CA SER A 32 -36.56 -4.97 -2.52
C SER A 32 -36.23 -6.43 -2.89
N VAL A 33 -35.04 -6.93 -2.52
CA VAL A 33 -34.63 -8.32 -2.76
C VAL A 33 -34.96 -9.22 -1.56
N HIS A 34 -35.03 -8.63 -0.37
CA HIS A 34 -35.23 -9.34 0.89
C HIS A 34 -36.59 -9.03 1.53
N ASP A 35 -37.56 -8.62 0.72
CA ASP A 35 -38.97 -8.36 1.08
C ASP A 35 -39.17 -7.44 2.28
N PHE A 36 -38.26 -6.47 2.49
CA PHE A 36 -38.28 -5.58 3.67
C PHE A 36 -38.30 -6.34 5.01
N ASN A 37 -37.86 -7.60 5.01
CA ASN A 37 -37.96 -8.49 6.15
C ASN A 37 -36.87 -8.19 7.19
N ILE A 38 -37.29 -7.95 8.43
CA ILE A 38 -36.40 -7.55 9.54
C ILE A 38 -35.55 -8.72 10.02
N ASN A 39 -36.12 -9.93 10.07
CA ASN A 39 -35.37 -11.12 10.45
C ASN A 39 -34.24 -11.40 9.43
N THR A 40 -34.51 -11.19 8.14
CA THR A 40 -33.49 -11.28 7.09
C THR A 40 -32.44 -10.19 7.22
N PHE A 41 -32.83 -8.95 7.55
CA PHE A 41 -31.87 -7.88 7.85
C PHE A 41 -30.92 -8.27 8.97
N HIS A 42 -31.43 -8.72 10.12
CA HIS A 42 -30.58 -9.11 11.25
C HIS A 42 -29.75 -10.36 10.98
N TYR A 43 -30.29 -11.33 10.24
CA TYR A 43 -29.53 -12.51 9.82
C TYR A 43 -28.30 -12.13 9.00
N ILE A 44 -28.41 -11.11 8.14
CA ILE A 44 -27.33 -10.66 7.26
C ILE A 44 -26.42 -9.62 7.92
N CYS A 45 -26.98 -8.62 8.60
CA CYS A 45 -26.28 -7.41 9.02
C CYS A 45 -25.73 -7.47 10.44
N ASN A 46 -26.20 -8.39 11.30
CA ASN A 46 -25.61 -8.55 12.62
C ASN A 46 -24.15 -8.99 12.51
N ARG A 47 -23.30 -8.46 13.39
CA ARG A 47 -21.85 -8.78 13.49
C ARG A 47 -21.02 -8.43 12.25
N GLN A 48 -21.51 -7.52 11.39
CA GLN A 48 -20.78 -7.08 10.19
C GLN A 48 -19.77 -5.93 10.44
N GLY A 49 -19.63 -5.43 11.67
CA GLY A 49 -18.83 -4.23 11.97
C GLY A 49 -19.52 -2.93 11.55
N PRO A 50 -18.75 -1.88 11.15
CA PRO A 50 -19.29 -0.63 10.66
C PRO A 50 -20.24 -0.80 9.47
N THR A 51 -21.37 -0.11 9.50
CA THR A 51 -22.38 -0.19 8.44
C THR A 51 -22.97 1.17 8.11
N VAL A 52 -23.38 1.32 6.85
CA VAL A 52 -24.14 2.47 6.36
C VAL A 52 -25.46 1.98 5.78
N ALA A 53 -26.57 2.54 6.25
CA ALA A 53 -27.88 2.33 5.67
C ALA A 53 -28.21 3.50 4.74
N VAL A 54 -28.64 3.20 3.53
CA VAL A 54 -28.96 4.14 2.45
C VAL A 54 -30.41 3.94 2.03
N ALA A 55 -31.21 4.96 2.24
CA ALA A 55 -32.62 5.05 1.90
C ALA A 55 -32.84 5.89 0.64
N TYR A 56 -33.87 5.53 -0.11
CA TYR A 56 -34.32 6.23 -1.31
C TYR A 56 -35.81 6.53 -1.19
N ASN A 57 -36.24 7.71 -1.61
CA ASN A 57 -37.67 8.06 -1.72
C ASN A 57 -38.07 8.44 -3.16
N ALA A 58 -39.38 8.61 -3.38
CA ALA A 58 -39.93 8.89 -4.71
C ALA A 58 -39.53 10.29 -5.23
N ASN A 59 -39.25 11.21 -4.32
CA ASN A 59 -38.76 12.56 -4.63
C ASN A 59 -37.27 12.61 -5.03
N GLY A 60 -36.58 11.46 -5.09
CA GLY A 60 -35.20 11.38 -5.55
C GLY A 60 -34.15 11.70 -4.49
N TYR A 61 -34.54 11.83 -3.22
CA TYR A 61 -33.59 11.97 -2.13
C TYR A 61 -32.87 10.65 -1.87
N ILE A 62 -31.58 10.75 -1.57
CA ILE A 62 -30.76 9.64 -1.08
C ILE A 62 -30.22 10.06 0.27
N PHE A 63 -30.59 9.34 1.32
CA PHE A 63 -30.29 9.72 2.70
C PHE A 63 -30.08 8.47 3.56
N GLY A 64 -29.70 8.63 4.81
CA GLY A 64 -29.47 7.47 5.65
C GLY A 64 -28.70 7.75 6.93
N GLY A 65 -28.14 6.69 7.50
CA GLY A 65 -27.35 6.74 8.71
C GLY A 65 -26.15 5.81 8.66
N PHE A 66 -25.08 6.22 9.33
CA PHE A 66 -23.85 5.46 9.48
C PHE A 66 -23.56 5.20 10.96
N THR A 67 -23.04 4.00 11.25
CA THR A 67 -22.56 3.58 12.56
C THR A 67 -21.26 2.79 12.43
N VAL A 68 -20.31 3.02 13.34
CA VAL A 68 -19.11 2.17 13.47
C VAL A 68 -19.37 0.94 14.34
N GLN A 69 -20.48 0.93 15.08
CA GLN A 69 -20.86 -0.20 15.91
C GLN A 69 -21.52 -1.29 15.07
N SER A 70 -21.40 -2.53 15.55
CA SER A 70 -22.03 -3.67 14.89
C SER A 70 -23.39 -3.98 15.50
N TYR A 71 -24.39 -4.23 14.66
CA TYR A 71 -25.69 -4.73 15.11
C TYR A 71 -25.57 -6.11 15.76
N SER A 72 -26.41 -6.33 16.77
CA SER A 72 -26.45 -7.59 17.52
C SER A 72 -27.85 -7.99 17.97
N SER A 73 -28.88 -7.20 17.63
CA SER A 73 -30.26 -7.36 18.12
C SER A 73 -30.33 -7.34 19.65
N SER A 74 -29.53 -6.48 20.30
CA SER A 74 -29.36 -6.44 21.76
C SER A 74 -30.58 -5.94 22.56
N GLY A 75 -31.50 -5.22 21.91
CA GLY A 75 -32.58 -4.49 22.57
C GLY A 75 -32.14 -3.21 23.29
N ALA A 76 -30.91 -2.74 23.04
CA ALA A 76 -30.31 -1.58 23.70
C ALA A 76 -29.75 -0.57 22.70
N TYR A 77 -29.43 0.63 23.19
CA TYR A 77 -28.69 1.61 22.38
C TYR A 77 -27.21 1.22 22.26
N LEU A 78 -26.68 1.36 21.05
CA LEU A 78 -25.25 1.28 20.78
C LEU A 78 -24.61 2.64 21.05
N ASN A 79 -23.57 2.65 21.88
CA ASN A 79 -22.80 3.85 22.15
C ASN A 79 -21.84 4.12 20.99
N ASP A 80 -22.11 5.18 20.20
CA ASP A 80 -21.32 5.53 19.03
C ASP A 80 -21.18 7.05 18.90
N ASP A 81 -19.97 7.58 19.11
CA ASP A 81 -19.63 9.00 18.96
C ASP A 81 -19.28 9.40 17.52
N LYS A 82 -19.16 8.43 16.61
CA LYS A 82 -18.86 8.61 15.19
C LYS A 82 -20.09 8.41 14.31
N ALA A 83 -21.22 8.01 14.88
CA ALA A 83 -22.47 7.86 14.15
C ALA A 83 -22.94 9.21 13.58
N PHE A 84 -23.55 9.17 12.39
CA PHE A 84 -24.13 10.36 11.78
C PHE A 84 -25.28 9.99 10.85
N LEU A 85 -26.23 10.90 10.70
CA LEU A 85 -27.20 10.89 9.61
C LEU A 85 -26.66 11.68 8.43
N PHE A 86 -27.18 11.42 7.24
CA PHE A 86 -26.77 12.15 6.05
C PHE A 86 -27.86 12.25 5.00
N ARG A 87 -27.77 13.32 4.18
CA ARG A 87 -28.38 13.39 2.85
C ARG A 87 -27.25 13.38 1.84
N LEU A 88 -27.20 12.37 0.99
CA LEU A 88 -26.24 12.23 -0.10
C LEU A 88 -26.67 13.01 -1.34
N LYS A 89 -27.99 13.05 -1.60
CA LYS A 89 -28.59 13.75 -2.73
C LYS A 89 -29.96 14.30 -2.32
N GLY A 90 -30.20 15.56 -2.68
CA GLY A 90 -31.48 16.25 -2.54
C GLY A 90 -31.96 16.85 -3.86
N LYS A 91 -32.77 17.90 -3.78
CA LYS A 91 -33.18 18.69 -4.97
C LYS A 91 -31.98 19.43 -5.57
N GLU A 92 -32.05 19.81 -6.85
CA GLU A 92 -30.93 20.45 -7.58
C GLU A 92 -30.35 21.70 -6.91
N ASN A 93 -31.16 22.42 -6.12
CA ASN A 93 -30.74 23.65 -5.44
C ASN A 93 -30.22 23.43 -4.01
N GLU A 94 -30.15 22.18 -3.53
CA GLU A 94 -29.74 21.85 -2.17
C GLU A 94 -28.25 21.45 -2.11
N SER A 95 -27.51 22.05 -1.18
CA SER A 95 -26.11 21.66 -0.93
C SER A 95 -26.05 20.21 -0.44
N SER A 96 -25.42 19.34 -1.23
CA SER A 96 -25.20 17.93 -0.94
C SER A 96 -23.71 17.57 -1.06
N PRO A 97 -23.17 16.66 -0.22
CA PRO A 97 -23.85 15.94 0.85
C PRO A 97 -24.01 16.78 2.14
N LEU A 98 -25.07 16.52 2.89
CA LEU A 98 -25.30 17.00 4.26
C LEU A 98 -24.87 15.91 5.25
N LYS A 99 -24.09 16.28 6.28
CA LYS A 99 -23.68 15.41 7.39
C LYS A 99 -24.24 15.93 8.70
N ILE A 100 -24.99 15.10 9.43
CA ILE A 100 -25.61 15.45 10.71
C ILE A 100 -25.00 14.54 11.79
N PRO A 101 -23.98 15.02 12.53
CA PRO A 101 -23.32 14.22 13.56
C PRO A 101 -24.24 13.93 14.74
N VAL A 102 -24.05 12.79 15.38
CA VAL A 102 -24.69 12.47 16.65
C VAL A 102 -24.25 13.45 17.74
N LYS A 103 -25.18 13.86 18.59
CA LYS A 103 -24.92 14.73 19.76
C LYS A 103 -24.83 13.95 21.06
N ILE A 104 -25.53 12.82 21.16
CA ILE A 104 -25.57 11.95 22.34
C ILE A 104 -25.16 10.55 21.91
N ALA A 105 -23.88 10.22 22.07
CA ALA A 105 -23.30 8.94 21.62
C ALA A 105 -24.04 7.71 22.18
N LYS A 106 -24.49 7.78 23.44
CA LYS A 106 -25.24 6.71 24.12
C LYS A 106 -26.63 6.42 23.52
N GLU A 107 -27.12 7.29 22.65
CA GLU A 107 -28.43 7.19 21.99
C GLU A 107 -28.28 7.16 20.46
N ALA A 108 -27.10 6.81 19.95
CA ALA A 108 -26.77 6.92 18.52
C ALA A 108 -27.62 5.98 17.66
N VAL A 109 -27.68 4.70 18.02
CA VAL A 109 -28.39 3.65 17.27
C VAL A 109 -29.15 2.78 18.25
N TYR A 110 -30.41 2.49 17.99
CA TYR A 110 -31.19 1.55 18.80
C TYR A 110 -31.14 0.17 18.14
N ASP A 111 -30.39 -0.77 18.73
CA ASP A 111 -30.17 -2.11 18.19
C ASP A 111 -31.21 -3.08 18.71
N ASN A 112 -32.42 -3.03 18.18
CA ASN A 112 -33.52 -3.90 18.59
C ASN A 112 -33.97 -4.82 17.43
N GLY A 113 -34.18 -6.10 17.74
CA GLY A 113 -34.56 -7.15 16.78
C GLY A 113 -35.89 -6.94 16.05
N GLU A 114 -36.73 -6.00 16.50
CA GLU A 114 -38.02 -5.66 15.92
C GLU A 114 -37.94 -4.54 14.87
N TYR A 115 -36.75 -3.98 14.63
CA TYR A 115 -36.52 -2.90 13.68
C TYR A 115 -35.30 -3.19 12.80
N GLY A 116 -35.24 -2.60 11.60
CA GLY A 116 -33.99 -2.57 10.84
C GLY A 116 -33.07 -1.44 11.31
N PRO A 117 -32.45 -0.68 10.38
CA PRO A 117 -31.68 0.50 10.76
C PRO A 117 -32.53 1.52 11.52
N TYR A 118 -32.13 1.80 12.76
CA TYR A 118 -32.82 2.70 13.70
C TYR A 118 -31.80 3.62 14.39
N PHE A 119 -31.84 4.92 14.08
CA PHE A 119 -30.93 5.92 14.60
C PHE A 119 -31.65 6.92 15.51
N GLY A 120 -30.99 7.28 16.61
CA GLY A 120 -31.56 8.16 17.63
C GLY A 120 -32.72 7.48 18.36
N ALA A 121 -33.47 8.22 19.17
CA ALA A 121 -34.77 7.78 19.71
C ALA A 121 -35.89 7.98 18.66
N GLY A 122 -35.71 7.40 17.48
CA GLY A 122 -36.63 7.50 16.34
C GLY A 122 -36.32 8.67 15.40
N SER A 123 -35.10 9.22 15.45
CA SER A 123 -34.67 10.26 14.51
C SER A 123 -34.69 9.77 13.07
N LEU A 124 -34.33 8.51 12.85
CA LEU A 124 -34.51 7.85 11.55
C LEU A 124 -34.73 6.35 11.75
N VAL A 125 -35.89 5.85 11.34
CA VAL A 125 -36.21 4.41 11.32
C VAL A 125 -36.52 3.99 9.90
N LEU A 126 -35.75 3.05 9.33
CA LEU A 126 -35.86 2.66 7.92
C LEU A 126 -36.71 1.40 7.67
N LEU A 127 -36.85 0.52 8.67
CA LEU A 127 -37.64 -0.70 8.58
C LEU A 127 -38.35 -0.98 9.92
N SER A 128 -39.65 -1.27 9.86
CA SER A 128 -40.49 -1.64 11.00
C SER A 128 -41.62 -2.54 10.52
N GLU A 129 -42.10 -3.48 11.35
CA GLU A 129 -43.23 -4.38 11.02
C GLU A 129 -43.10 -5.12 9.66
N ASN A 130 -41.86 -5.48 9.26
CA ASN A 130 -41.53 -6.06 7.95
C ASN A 130 -41.97 -5.20 6.75
N LYS A 131 -41.93 -3.87 6.90
CA LYS A 131 -42.25 -2.89 5.86
C LYS A 131 -41.22 -1.76 5.84
N ALA A 132 -41.19 -1.02 4.74
CA ALA A 132 -40.52 0.26 4.67
C ALA A 132 -41.08 1.19 5.76
N ALA A 133 -40.20 1.72 6.61
CA ALA A 133 -40.52 2.77 7.55
C ALA A 133 -39.67 4.00 7.19
N VAL A 134 -40.23 5.20 7.35
CA VAL A 134 -39.43 6.42 7.53
C VAL A 134 -40.10 7.21 8.64
N ALA A 135 -40.03 6.66 9.86
CA ALA A 135 -40.39 7.44 11.02
C ALA A 135 -39.22 8.39 11.33
N THR A 136 -39.46 9.68 11.15
CA THR A 136 -38.51 10.74 11.48
C THR A 136 -39.08 11.55 12.62
N ASN A 137 -38.46 11.46 13.80
CA ASN A 137 -38.74 12.33 14.93
C ASN A 137 -37.64 13.40 15.04
N THR A 138 -37.99 14.66 14.76
CA THR A 138 -37.05 15.80 14.81
C THR A 138 -36.90 16.40 16.22
N ASP A 139 -37.75 16.00 17.17
CA ASP A 139 -37.75 16.52 18.55
C ASP A 139 -36.81 15.72 19.47
N VAL A 140 -35.83 15.03 18.90
CA VAL A 140 -34.89 14.16 19.62
C VAL A 140 -33.53 14.85 19.77
N ALA A 141 -32.97 14.85 20.99
CA ALA A 141 -31.71 15.53 21.27
C ALA A 141 -30.48 14.84 20.62
N SER A 142 -30.56 13.56 20.28
CA SER A 142 -29.45 12.77 19.71
C SER A 142 -29.05 13.22 18.30
N TYR A 143 -29.99 13.70 17.48
CA TYR A 143 -29.76 14.25 16.15
C TYR A 143 -30.63 15.49 15.91
N THR A 144 -30.02 16.61 15.53
CA THR A 144 -30.76 17.87 15.27
C THR A 144 -30.70 18.22 13.79
N PHE A 145 -31.85 18.23 13.13
CA PHE A 145 -32.02 18.55 11.71
C PHE A 145 -33.50 18.85 11.41
N HIS A 146 -33.79 19.45 10.26
CA HIS A 146 -35.15 19.53 9.74
C HIS A 146 -35.44 18.36 8.81
N ALA A 147 -36.63 17.76 8.89
CA ALA A 147 -37.00 16.61 8.06
C ALA A 147 -36.93 16.91 6.54
N GLU A 148 -37.18 18.16 6.16
CA GLU A 148 -37.01 18.64 4.78
C GLU A 148 -35.56 18.54 4.29
N ASP A 149 -34.59 18.83 5.15
CA ASP A 149 -33.17 18.78 4.82
C ASP A 149 -32.65 17.35 4.65
N LEU A 150 -33.25 16.37 5.35
CA LEU A 150 -32.82 14.99 5.28
C LEU A 150 -33.46 14.25 4.10
N HIS A 151 -34.79 14.36 3.95
CA HIS A 151 -35.56 13.55 3.00
C HIS A 151 -36.71 14.32 2.32
N GLY A 152 -36.70 15.66 2.34
CA GLY A 152 -37.66 16.49 1.62
C GLY A 152 -39.11 16.37 2.09
N ASN A 153 -39.32 16.02 3.37
CA ASN A 153 -40.63 15.70 3.96
C ASN A 153 -41.36 14.50 3.32
N ASP A 154 -40.69 13.72 2.47
CA ASP A 154 -41.24 12.49 1.91
C ASP A 154 -40.75 11.28 2.70
N GLN A 155 -41.68 10.70 3.46
CA GLN A 155 -41.49 9.55 4.33
C GLN A 155 -41.79 8.21 3.63
N VAL A 156 -42.11 8.22 2.33
CA VAL A 156 -42.37 6.99 1.57
C VAL A 156 -41.07 6.48 0.97
N LEU A 157 -40.48 5.47 1.62
CA LEU A 157 -39.26 4.84 1.16
C LEU A 157 -39.53 3.80 0.08
N ILE A 158 -38.80 3.92 -1.03
CA ILE A 158 -38.91 3.03 -2.19
C ILE A 158 -37.83 1.94 -2.20
N GLU A 159 -36.74 2.15 -1.44
CA GLU A 159 -35.64 1.20 -1.32
C GLU A 159 -34.80 1.50 -0.07
N CYS A 160 -34.25 0.45 0.55
CA CYS A 160 -33.25 0.57 1.60
C CYS A 160 -32.11 -0.42 1.33
N GLU A 161 -30.89 0.09 1.27
CA GLU A 161 -29.67 -0.69 1.07
C GLU A 161 -28.77 -0.54 2.30
N VAL A 162 -28.18 -1.63 2.76
CA VAL A 162 -27.24 -1.60 3.89
C VAL A 162 -25.92 -2.15 3.40
N TYR A 163 -24.86 -1.39 3.62
CA TYR A 163 -23.51 -1.75 3.23
C TYR A 163 -22.63 -1.91 4.45
N ARG A 164 -21.77 -2.93 4.43
CA ARG A 164 -20.60 -2.97 5.30
C ARG A 164 -19.62 -1.90 4.83
N VAL A 165 -19.07 -1.14 5.77
CA VAL A 165 -18.00 -0.18 5.48
C VAL A 165 -16.68 -0.80 5.88
N GLU A 166 -15.85 -1.07 4.88
CA GLU A 166 -14.54 -1.67 5.05
C GLU A 166 -13.54 -0.51 5.22
N ASP A 167 -12.61 -0.63 6.17
CA ASP A 167 -11.52 0.33 6.41
C ASP A 167 -11.88 1.61 7.22
N VAL A 168 -12.98 1.64 7.98
CA VAL A 168 -13.28 2.79 8.84
C VAL A 168 -12.21 2.95 9.91
N GLY A 169 -11.48 4.07 9.84
CA GLY A 169 -10.42 4.39 10.79
C GLY A 169 -9.04 3.91 10.36
N ASP A 170 -8.91 3.28 9.19
CA ASP A 170 -7.63 2.84 8.63
C ASP A 170 -6.87 3.95 7.92
N PHE A 171 -7.46 5.13 7.77
CA PHE A 171 -6.81 6.27 7.14
C PHE A 171 -6.57 7.43 8.11
N MET A 172 -5.42 8.07 7.96
CA MET A 172 -5.08 9.33 8.60
C MET A 172 -5.47 10.51 7.72
N GLU A 173 -5.91 11.60 8.35
CA GLU A 173 -6.23 12.85 7.65
C GLU A 173 -4.97 13.45 6.99
N VAL A 174 -3.86 13.45 7.73
CA VAL A 174 -2.56 13.95 7.31
C VAL A 174 -1.63 12.77 7.03
N PRO A 175 -0.96 12.72 5.87
CA PRO A 175 -0.03 11.64 5.58
C PRO A 175 1.23 11.74 6.44
N TRP A 176 1.76 10.60 6.92
CA TRP A 176 2.99 10.59 7.75
C TRP A 176 4.26 10.87 6.94
N ARG A 177 4.20 10.76 5.60
CA ARG A 177 5.20 11.33 4.68
C ARG A 177 4.50 12.08 3.55
N LYS A 178 4.95 13.30 3.30
CA LYS A 178 4.37 14.17 2.26
C LYS A 178 4.87 13.76 0.88
N ILE A 179 3.94 13.60 -0.06
CA ILE A 179 4.21 13.28 -1.47
C ILE A 179 3.32 14.14 -2.37
N GLY A 180 3.88 14.65 -3.46
CA GLY A 180 3.12 15.24 -4.55
C GLY A 180 2.65 14.16 -5.51
N TRP A 181 1.36 13.87 -5.56
CA TRP A 181 0.78 12.88 -6.47
C TRP A 181 0.38 13.53 -7.80
N THR A 182 1.37 14.03 -8.54
CA THR A 182 1.15 14.73 -9.82
C THR A 182 2.16 14.28 -10.88
N LEU A 183 1.79 14.42 -12.15
CA LEU A 183 2.73 14.21 -13.27
C LEU A 183 3.97 15.08 -13.14
N GLY A 184 3.83 16.33 -12.69
CA GLY A 184 4.97 17.23 -12.48
C GLY A 184 5.95 16.74 -11.39
N GLU A 185 5.46 16.15 -10.30
CA GLU A 185 6.36 15.56 -9.29
C GLU A 185 7.07 14.32 -9.83
N ARG A 186 6.37 13.48 -10.62
CA ARG A 186 6.98 12.35 -11.33
C ARG A 186 8.13 12.81 -12.24
N GLU A 187 7.89 13.82 -13.07
CA GLU A 187 8.90 14.38 -14.00
C GLU A 187 10.09 14.96 -13.24
N LYS A 188 9.83 15.69 -12.15
CA LYS A 188 10.87 16.23 -11.27
C LYS A 188 11.75 15.15 -10.65
N LEU A 189 11.16 14.07 -10.12
CA LEU A 189 11.90 12.92 -9.59
C LEU A 189 12.76 12.25 -10.67
N MET A 190 12.19 12.09 -11.86
CA MET A 190 12.88 11.49 -12.99
C MET A 190 14.09 12.32 -13.43
N GLU A 191 13.95 13.65 -13.48
CA GLU A 191 15.04 14.55 -13.83
C GLU A 191 16.12 14.62 -12.72
N GLU A 192 15.71 14.62 -11.44
CA GLU A 192 16.62 14.54 -10.28
C GLU A 192 17.52 13.31 -10.40
N ILE A 193 16.94 12.15 -10.71
CA ILE A 193 17.69 10.89 -10.85
C ILE A 193 18.56 10.89 -12.11
N ARG A 194 18.03 11.37 -13.24
CA ARG A 194 18.73 11.37 -14.53
C ARG A 194 19.98 12.24 -14.52
N THR A 195 19.91 13.39 -13.84
CA THR A 195 21.01 14.36 -13.78
C THR A 195 21.99 14.10 -12.65
N TYR A 196 21.68 13.14 -11.77
CA TYR A 196 22.52 12.76 -10.66
C TYR A 196 23.89 12.25 -11.13
N LYS A 197 24.96 12.74 -10.52
CA LYS A 197 26.34 12.33 -10.81
C LYS A 197 27.06 12.03 -9.50
N PRO A 198 27.58 10.80 -9.29
CA PRO A 198 28.43 10.50 -8.14
C PRO A 198 29.60 11.48 -8.07
N TYR A 199 30.00 11.90 -6.87
CA TYR A 199 31.08 12.89 -6.74
C TYR A 199 32.47 12.33 -7.09
N LEU A 200 32.67 11.01 -6.95
CA LEU A 200 33.91 10.33 -7.35
C LEU A 200 33.86 9.85 -8.79
N ASN A 201 34.75 10.38 -9.64
CA ASN A 201 34.89 9.95 -11.04
C ASN A 201 35.25 8.45 -11.20
N SER A 202 35.83 7.82 -10.16
CA SER A 202 36.11 6.39 -10.14
C SER A 202 34.85 5.53 -10.09
N VAL A 203 33.69 6.11 -9.75
CA VAL A 203 32.39 5.46 -9.64
C VAL A 203 31.41 6.15 -10.60
N PRO A 204 31.31 5.72 -11.88
CA PRO A 204 30.40 6.35 -12.84
C PRO A 204 28.92 6.03 -12.59
N GLN A 205 28.63 4.90 -11.93
CA GLN A 205 27.28 4.47 -11.57
C GLN A 205 27.34 3.70 -10.24
N PHE A 206 26.32 3.88 -9.40
CA PHE A 206 26.18 3.11 -8.17
C PHE A 206 25.66 1.70 -8.43
N ARG A 207 26.25 0.72 -7.78
CA ARG A 207 25.74 -0.65 -7.76
C ARG A 207 24.89 -0.89 -6.52
N VAL A 208 23.64 -1.30 -6.72
CA VAL A 208 22.71 -1.62 -5.64
C VAL A 208 22.38 -3.10 -5.67
N LEU A 209 22.69 -3.80 -4.59
CA LEU A 209 22.42 -5.23 -4.45
C LEU A 209 20.99 -5.44 -3.95
N ILE A 210 20.17 -6.14 -4.73
CA ILE A 210 18.80 -6.49 -4.37
C ILE A 210 18.80 -7.87 -3.69
N LEU A 211 18.38 -7.92 -2.42
CA LEU A 211 18.29 -9.15 -1.63
C LEU A 211 16.89 -9.32 -1.07
N GLY A 212 16.46 -10.55 -0.80
CA GLY A 212 15.16 -10.78 -0.19
C GLY A 212 14.59 -12.19 -0.46
N PRO A 213 13.52 -12.56 0.26
CA PRO A 213 12.83 -13.84 0.11
C PRO A 213 12.42 -14.16 -1.33
N ILE A 214 12.20 -15.44 -1.61
CA ILE A 214 11.48 -15.86 -2.82
C ILE A 214 10.09 -15.20 -2.84
N GLY A 215 9.64 -14.75 -4.01
CA GLY A 215 8.31 -14.16 -4.18
C GLY A 215 8.15 -12.73 -3.62
N ALA A 216 9.18 -12.16 -2.98
CA ALA A 216 9.15 -10.78 -2.47
C ALA A 216 9.14 -9.71 -3.59
N GLY A 217 9.39 -10.09 -4.85
CA GLY A 217 9.30 -9.16 -5.98
C GLY A 217 10.61 -8.44 -6.34
N LYS A 218 11.77 -9.06 -6.09
CA LYS A 218 13.11 -8.52 -6.45
C LYS A 218 13.24 -8.17 -7.95
N SER A 219 13.10 -9.17 -8.81
CA SER A 219 13.20 -9.01 -10.27
C SER A 219 12.06 -8.18 -10.85
N SER A 220 10.86 -8.27 -10.24
CA SER A 220 9.71 -7.42 -10.58
C SER A 220 9.96 -5.94 -10.24
N PHE A 221 10.63 -5.64 -9.13
CA PHE A 221 11.02 -4.28 -8.79
C PHE A 221 11.99 -3.71 -9.82
N PHE A 222 13.04 -4.46 -10.20
CA PHE A 222 13.93 -4.04 -11.29
C PHE A 222 13.16 -3.75 -12.59
N ASN A 223 12.29 -4.67 -13.01
CA ASN A 223 11.46 -4.47 -14.20
C ASN A 223 10.59 -3.21 -14.08
N SER A 224 10.08 -2.92 -12.88
CA SER A 224 9.26 -1.74 -12.62
C SER A 224 10.06 -0.45 -12.75
N VAL A 225 11.28 -0.40 -12.19
CA VAL A 225 12.19 0.73 -12.38
C VAL A 225 12.52 0.91 -13.87
N ASN A 226 12.88 -0.17 -14.57
CA ASN A 226 13.18 -0.10 -16.00
C ASN A 226 11.97 0.39 -16.82
N SER A 227 10.76 0.00 -16.42
CA SER A 227 9.51 0.44 -17.06
C SER A 227 9.26 1.93 -16.88
N ALA A 228 9.46 2.46 -15.66
CA ALA A 228 9.35 3.88 -15.35
C ALA A 228 10.26 4.74 -16.26
N PHE A 229 11.52 4.32 -16.45
CA PHE A 229 12.48 5.03 -17.30
C PHE A 229 12.28 4.81 -18.80
N ARG A 230 11.70 3.69 -19.23
CA ARG A 230 11.43 3.40 -20.65
C ARG A 230 10.11 3.98 -21.16
N GLY A 231 9.14 4.21 -20.26
CA GLY A 231 7.82 4.72 -20.60
C GLY A 231 6.79 3.64 -20.96
N TYR A 232 7.12 2.36 -20.77
CA TYR A 232 6.22 1.23 -20.99
C TYR A 232 6.64 0.03 -20.14
N VAL A 233 5.70 -0.88 -19.82
CA VAL A 233 5.97 -2.06 -18.97
C VAL A 233 6.95 -3.01 -19.65
N THR A 234 7.98 -3.45 -18.91
CA THR A 234 9.05 -4.32 -19.40
C THR A 234 9.22 -5.57 -18.56
N SER A 235 9.76 -6.63 -19.17
CA SER A 235 10.10 -7.89 -18.50
C SER A 235 11.47 -8.39 -18.95
N GLN A 236 12.52 -7.73 -18.45
CA GLN A 236 13.92 -8.06 -18.80
C GLN A 236 14.54 -9.02 -17.79
N ALA A 237 14.28 -8.83 -16.49
CA ALA A 237 14.61 -9.83 -15.49
C ALA A 237 13.48 -10.86 -15.40
N ILE A 238 13.84 -12.13 -15.23
CA ILE A 238 12.87 -13.22 -15.11
C ILE A 238 12.13 -13.03 -13.79
N ALA A 239 10.84 -12.67 -13.87
CA ALA A 239 9.96 -12.49 -12.72
C ALA A 239 8.86 -13.56 -12.76
N GLY A 240 8.63 -14.22 -11.63
CA GLY A 240 7.64 -15.28 -11.48
C GLY A 240 7.67 -15.85 -10.06
N SER A 241 6.60 -16.55 -9.68
CA SER A 241 6.51 -17.28 -8.42
C SER A 241 6.55 -18.78 -8.68
N ASP A 242 7.54 -19.45 -8.10
CA ASP A 242 7.62 -20.91 -8.03
C ASP A 242 8.01 -21.31 -6.58
N SER A 243 7.92 -22.60 -6.26
CA SER A 243 8.33 -23.19 -4.99
C SER A 243 9.82 -23.01 -4.68
N THR A 244 10.65 -22.82 -5.71
CA THR A 244 12.09 -22.55 -5.62
C THR A 244 12.45 -21.25 -6.35
N SER A 245 13.68 -20.75 -6.16
CA SER A 245 14.07 -19.47 -6.75
C SER A 245 14.12 -19.54 -8.28
N VAL A 246 13.38 -18.67 -8.95
CA VAL A 246 13.39 -18.54 -10.42
C VAL A 246 14.72 -17.95 -10.91
N THR A 247 15.24 -16.95 -10.21
CA THR A 247 16.58 -16.40 -10.47
C THR A 247 17.61 -17.29 -9.80
N MET A 248 18.47 -17.93 -10.59
CA MET A 248 19.57 -18.78 -10.09
C MET A 248 20.96 -18.16 -10.32
N GLN A 249 21.01 -17.01 -11.00
CA GLN A 249 22.25 -16.31 -11.38
C GLN A 249 22.34 -14.95 -10.73
N TYR A 250 23.55 -14.53 -10.39
CA TYR A 250 23.87 -13.13 -10.13
C TYR A 250 23.82 -12.35 -11.44
N ARG A 251 22.99 -11.31 -11.51
CA ARG A 251 22.77 -10.53 -12.72
C ARG A 251 22.91 -9.05 -12.44
N THR A 252 23.67 -8.37 -13.29
CA THR A 252 23.84 -6.91 -13.25
C THR A 252 23.04 -6.28 -14.38
N TYR A 253 22.17 -5.35 -14.03
CA TYR A 253 21.26 -4.71 -14.96
C TYR A 253 21.47 -3.19 -14.95
N GLN A 254 21.82 -2.67 -16.11
CA GLN A 254 21.95 -1.23 -16.35
C GLN A 254 20.62 -0.68 -16.88
N ILE A 255 20.16 0.44 -16.33
CA ILE A 255 18.96 1.13 -16.79
C ILE A 255 19.36 2.28 -17.72
N LYS A 256 18.53 2.51 -18.73
CA LYS A 256 18.66 3.62 -19.68
C LYS A 256 17.36 4.43 -19.70
N TYR A 257 17.50 5.73 -19.97
CA TYR A 257 16.36 6.59 -20.23
C TYR A 257 15.82 6.34 -21.65
N GLY A 258 14.59 5.86 -21.79
CA GLY A 258 14.08 5.40 -23.07
C GLY A 258 14.86 4.19 -23.64
N ARG A 259 14.66 3.88 -24.92
CA ARG A 259 15.28 2.71 -25.57
C ARG A 259 16.78 2.89 -25.81
N ASP A 260 17.17 4.07 -26.31
CA ASP A 260 18.53 4.38 -26.78
C ASP A 260 19.17 5.57 -26.06
N GLY A 261 18.58 6.03 -24.95
CA GLY A 261 19.12 7.15 -24.20
C GLY A 261 20.28 6.78 -23.27
N ASN A 262 20.73 7.80 -22.54
CA ASN A 262 21.88 7.68 -21.65
C ASN A 262 21.61 6.74 -20.46
N PRO A 263 22.65 6.06 -19.95
CA PRO A 263 22.55 5.31 -18.70
C PRO A 263 22.13 6.18 -17.53
N VAL A 264 21.26 5.64 -16.68
CA VAL A 264 20.90 6.22 -15.37
C VAL A 264 22.03 5.91 -14.39
N PRO A 265 22.36 6.74 -13.38
CA PRO A 265 23.51 6.56 -12.48
C PRO A 265 23.41 5.38 -11.48
N ILE A 266 22.60 4.35 -11.80
CA ILE A 266 22.39 3.16 -10.97
C ILE A 266 22.44 1.89 -11.82
N ILE A 267 23.04 0.85 -11.25
CA ILE A 267 23.08 -0.52 -11.73
C ILE A 267 22.46 -1.39 -10.65
N PHE A 268 21.46 -2.18 -11.01
CA PHE A 268 20.87 -3.15 -10.10
C PHE A 268 21.58 -4.49 -10.21
N CYS A 269 21.93 -5.05 -9.06
CA CYS A 269 22.55 -6.36 -8.95
C CYS A 269 21.52 -7.31 -8.32
N ASP A 270 20.86 -8.12 -9.14
CA ASP A 270 19.82 -9.06 -8.72
C ASP A 270 20.45 -10.41 -8.38
N THR A 271 19.92 -11.07 -7.34
CA THR A 271 20.40 -12.36 -6.85
C THR A 271 19.29 -13.39 -6.77
N MET A 272 19.71 -14.64 -6.56
CA MET A 272 18.82 -15.70 -6.12
C MET A 272 18.11 -15.32 -4.82
N GLY A 273 16.88 -15.81 -4.64
CA GLY A 273 16.09 -15.58 -3.44
C GLY A 273 16.72 -16.21 -2.20
N LEU A 274 16.41 -15.62 -1.04
CA LEU A 274 16.70 -16.22 0.25
C LEU A 274 15.62 -17.24 0.59
N GLU A 275 16.05 -18.41 1.04
CA GLU A 275 15.19 -19.50 1.46
C GLU A 275 15.43 -19.85 2.93
N GLU A 276 14.48 -20.55 3.54
CA GLU A 276 14.58 -21.00 4.91
C GLU A 276 15.63 -22.10 5.09
N LYS A 277 15.54 -23.14 4.25
CA LYS A 277 16.41 -24.32 4.34
C LYS A 277 17.86 -23.94 4.08
N GLN A 278 18.77 -24.57 4.81
CA GLN A 278 20.21 -24.44 4.57
C GLN A 278 20.58 -25.23 3.31
N GLY A 279 21.47 -24.69 2.45
CA GLY A 279 21.75 -25.27 1.15
C GLY A 279 20.64 -25.04 0.11
N ALA A 280 19.72 -24.10 0.37
CA ALA A 280 18.71 -23.65 -0.57
C ALA A 280 18.73 -22.11 -0.62
N GLY A 281 18.59 -21.54 -1.82
CA GLY A 281 18.73 -20.10 -2.02
C GLY A 281 20.16 -19.57 -1.83
N LEU A 282 20.28 -18.24 -1.74
CA LEU A 282 21.57 -17.56 -1.57
C LEU A 282 22.15 -17.81 -0.16
N GLU A 283 23.35 -18.36 -0.10
CA GLU A 283 24.09 -18.57 1.16
C GLU A 283 24.64 -17.25 1.72
N ILE A 284 24.54 -17.07 3.04
CA ILE A 284 24.93 -15.81 3.71
C ILE A 284 26.45 -15.55 3.61
N GLU A 285 27.24 -16.61 3.46
CA GLU A 285 28.69 -16.53 3.28
C GLU A 285 29.10 -16.02 1.88
N GLU A 286 28.20 -16.02 0.89
CA GLU A 286 28.47 -15.43 -0.43
C GLU A 286 28.38 -13.90 -0.41
N VAL A 287 27.53 -13.35 0.46
CA VAL A 287 27.23 -11.91 0.47
C VAL A 287 28.48 -11.04 0.57
N PRO A 288 29.48 -11.31 1.45
CA PRO A 288 30.71 -10.51 1.49
C PRO A 288 31.48 -10.47 0.17
N ASN A 289 31.51 -11.56 -0.60
CA ASN A 289 32.18 -11.60 -1.90
C ASN A 289 31.43 -10.74 -2.92
N ILE A 290 30.10 -10.76 -2.88
CA ILE A 290 29.25 -9.91 -3.73
C ILE A 290 29.47 -8.44 -3.37
N LEU A 291 29.42 -8.09 -2.08
CA LEU A 291 29.57 -6.72 -1.60
C LEU A 291 30.91 -6.11 -1.99
N LYS A 292 31.99 -6.90 -1.91
CA LYS A 292 33.33 -6.50 -2.32
C LYS A 292 33.55 -6.45 -3.84
N GLY A 293 32.59 -6.89 -4.65
CA GLY A 293 32.69 -6.87 -6.11
C GLY A 293 33.49 -8.03 -6.70
N HIS A 294 33.69 -9.12 -5.96
CA HIS A 294 34.43 -10.29 -6.44
C HIS A 294 33.63 -11.18 -7.42
N VAL A 295 32.31 -11.05 -7.42
CA VAL A 295 31.39 -11.91 -8.19
C VAL A 295 31.08 -11.28 -9.57
N PRO A 296 31.42 -11.96 -10.68
CA PRO A 296 31.19 -11.43 -12.03
C PRO A 296 29.72 -11.56 -12.47
N ASP A 297 29.29 -10.73 -13.43
CA ASP A 297 27.97 -10.86 -14.06
C ASP A 297 27.72 -12.28 -14.60
N ARG A 298 26.49 -12.77 -14.43
CA ARG A 298 26.05 -14.13 -14.83
C ARG A 298 26.68 -15.27 -14.04
N TYR A 299 27.29 -14.99 -12.90
CA TYR A 299 27.74 -16.04 -11.99
C TYR A 299 26.55 -16.91 -11.55
N GLN A 300 26.69 -18.22 -11.74
CA GLN A 300 25.70 -19.20 -11.34
C GLN A 300 25.96 -19.61 -9.89
N PHE A 301 25.03 -19.33 -8.98
CA PHE A 301 25.18 -19.75 -7.59
C PHE A 301 25.06 -21.27 -7.48
N ASN A 302 25.94 -21.85 -6.67
CA ASN A 302 25.88 -23.24 -6.27
C ASN A 302 25.45 -23.31 -4.80
N PRO A 303 24.26 -23.85 -4.48
CA PRO A 303 23.80 -23.95 -3.09
C PRO A 303 24.74 -24.78 -2.18
N SER A 304 25.59 -25.62 -2.78
CA SER A 304 26.53 -26.49 -2.06
C SER A 304 27.94 -25.94 -1.92
N SER A 305 28.27 -24.79 -2.53
CA SER A 305 29.64 -24.23 -2.47
C SER A 305 29.69 -22.73 -2.69
N ILE A 306 30.51 -22.04 -1.91
CA ILE A 306 30.76 -20.60 -2.08
C ILE A 306 31.76 -20.33 -3.22
N ILE A 307 31.71 -19.15 -3.82
CA ILE A 307 32.73 -18.72 -4.79
C ILE A 307 34.10 -18.61 -4.11
N HIS A 308 35.11 -19.21 -4.75
CA HIS A 308 36.50 -19.17 -4.27
C HIS A 308 37.37 -18.29 -5.19
N PRO A 309 38.49 -17.72 -4.69
CA PRO A 309 39.42 -16.93 -5.51
C PRO A 309 40.03 -17.67 -6.72
N ASN A 310 39.97 -19.00 -6.71
CA ASN A 310 40.40 -19.87 -7.79
C ASN A 310 39.27 -20.23 -8.77
N ALA A 311 38.03 -19.82 -8.49
CA ALA A 311 36.90 -20.07 -9.36
C ALA A 311 37.06 -19.31 -10.69
N PRO A 312 36.71 -19.92 -11.84
CA PRO A 312 36.72 -19.24 -13.12
C PRO A 312 35.88 -17.96 -13.09
N GLY A 313 36.47 -16.84 -13.53
CA GLY A 313 35.80 -15.54 -13.56
C GLY A 313 35.80 -14.75 -12.25
N TYR A 314 36.34 -15.28 -11.15
CA TYR A 314 36.49 -14.53 -9.89
C TYR A 314 37.30 -13.25 -10.10
N ILE A 315 36.74 -12.11 -9.72
CA ILE A 315 37.40 -10.81 -9.83
C ILE A 315 38.34 -10.66 -8.64
N ARG A 316 39.66 -10.87 -8.86
CA ARG A 316 40.65 -10.88 -7.76
C ARG A 316 40.81 -9.53 -7.08
N ASN A 317 40.93 -8.46 -7.87
CA ASN A 317 41.20 -7.11 -7.41
C ASN A 317 40.08 -6.17 -7.89
N PRO A 318 38.89 -6.22 -7.26
CA PRO A 318 37.78 -5.34 -7.61
C PRO A 318 38.14 -3.89 -7.28
N THR A 319 37.70 -2.97 -8.13
CA THR A 319 37.84 -1.52 -7.91
C THR A 319 36.56 -0.95 -7.30
N LEU A 320 36.55 0.33 -6.92
CA LEU A 320 35.36 0.95 -6.29
C LEU A 320 34.09 0.80 -7.14
N LYS A 321 34.18 0.95 -8.48
CA LYS A 321 33.02 0.75 -9.39
C LYS A 321 32.47 -0.68 -9.39
N ASP A 322 33.24 -1.66 -8.93
CA ASP A 322 32.86 -3.07 -8.91
C ASP A 322 32.16 -3.44 -7.60
N GLN A 323 32.37 -2.67 -6.53
CA GLN A 323 31.77 -2.88 -5.21
C GLN A 323 30.29 -2.53 -5.19
N ILE A 324 29.57 -3.10 -4.22
CA ILE A 324 28.18 -2.72 -3.94
C ILE A 324 28.19 -1.48 -3.04
N HIS A 325 27.44 -0.46 -3.46
CA HIS A 325 27.37 0.84 -2.80
C HIS A 325 26.14 0.96 -1.89
N CYS A 326 25.11 0.14 -2.09
CA CYS A 326 23.93 0.07 -1.24
C CYS A 326 23.31 -1.32 -1.32
N VAL A 327 22.77 -1.83 -0.21
CA VAL A 327 21.96 -3.05 -0.18
C VAL A 327 20.48 -2.67 -0.07
N ALA A 328 19.65 -3.20 -0.95
CA ALA A 328 18.20 -3.04 -0.91
C ALA A 328 17.53 -4.38 -0.56
N PHE A 329 16.97 -4.47 0.64
CA PHE A 329 16.17 -5.61 1.08
C PHE A 329 14.75 -5.49 0.55
N VAL A 330 14.30 -6.45 -0.24
CA VAL A 330 12.95 -6.51 -0.79
C VAL A 330 12.10 -7.42 0.08
N ILE A 331 11.03 -6.87 0.65
CA ILE A 331 10.12 -7.56 1.56
C ILE A 331 8.70 -7.41 1.05
N ASP A 332 7.97 -8.52 1.04
CA ASP A 332 6.54 -8.55 0.74
C ASP A 332 5.76 -7.90 1.88
N GLY A 333 5.19 -6.72 1.63
CA GLY A 333 4.49 -5.91 2.62
C GLY A 333 3.20 -6.56 3.15
N SER A 334 2.55 -7.43 2.38
CA SER A 334 1.35 -8.15 2.82
C SER A 334 1.68 -9.35 3.73
N LYS A 335 2.97 -9.70 3.85
CA LYS A 335 3.42 -10.91 4.56
C LYS A 335 4.43 -10.65 5.67
N VAL A 336 4.63 -9.40 6.10
CA VAL A 336 5.63 -9.09 7.14
C VAL A 336 5.30 -9.78 8.47
N GLU A 337 4.03 -9.80 8.88
CA GLU A 337 3.57 -10.46 10.12
C GLU A 337 3.87 -11.97 10.12
N ILE A 338 3.69 -12.61 8.97
CA ILE A 338 3.90 -14.06 8.80
C ILE A 338 5.30 -14.40 8.27
N LEU A 339 6.21 -13.42 8.17
CA LEU A 339 7.58 -13.68 7.73
C LEU A 339 8.25 -14.66 8.71
N PRO A 340 8.76 -15.81 8.24
CA PRO A 340 9.40 -16.80 9.10
C PRO A 340 10.62 -16.25 9.84
N GLU A 341 10.76 -16.57 11.12
CA GLU A 341 11.79 -16.00 11.99
C GLU A 341 13.21 -16.39 11.56
N ASN A 342 13.39 -17.61 11.05
CA ASN A 342 14.66 -18.05 10.45
C ASN A 342 15.06 -17.15 9.27
N LEU A 343 14.13 -16.78 8.39
CA LEU A 343 14.38 -15.91 7.25
C LEU A 343 14.64 -14.47 7.68
N ALA A 344 13.90 -13.96 8.67
CA ALA A 344 14.17 -12.67 9.31
C ALA A 344 15.57 -12.64 9.95
N ALA A 345 15.99 -13.72 10.61
CA ALA A 345 17.33 -13.86 11.17
C ALA A 345 18.41 -13.85 10.08
N LYS A 346 18.20 -14.55 8.94
CA LYS A 346 19.12 -14.50 7.79
C LYS A 346 19.28 -13.07 7.27
N LEU A 347 18.18 -12.33 7.11
CA LEU A 347 18.20 -10.94 6.66
C LEU A 347 18.96 -10.03 7.64
N ARG A 348 18.76 -10.20 8.95
CA ARG A 348 19.50 -9.47 9.98
C ARG A 348 21.00 -9.78 9.95
N GLU A 349 21.39 -11.04 9.70
CA GLU A 349 22.80 -11.43 9.59
C GLU A 349 23.47 -10.81 8.36
N ILE A 350 22.79 -10.86 7.20
CA ILE A 350 23.23 -10.17 5.98
C ILE A 350 23.41 -8.68 6.23
N ARG A 351 22.46 -8.05 6.93
CA ARG A 351 22.56 -6.65 7.33
C ARG A 351 23.77 -6.39 8.23
N ARG A 352 24.06 -7.26 9.21
CA ARG A 352 25.25 -7.14 10.06
C ARG A 352 26.53 -7.19 9.22
N LYS A 353 26.62 -8.11 8.25
CA LYS A 353 27.77 -8.19 7.33
C LYS A 353 27.90 -6.94 6.45
N ALA A 354 26.80 -6.39 5.95
CA ALA A 354 26.81 -5.12 5.20
C ALA A 354 27.29 -3.94 6.06
N ASN A 355 26.82 -3.84 7.31
CA ASN A 355 27.28 -2.83 8.27
C ASN A 355 28.78 -2.93 8.57
N LEU A 356 29.31 -4.14 8.73
CA LEU A 356 30.75 -4.35 8.95
C LEU A 356 31.61 -3.88 7.77
N LEU A 357 31.05 -3.87 6.56
CA LEU A 357 31.69 -3.37 5.35
C LEU A 357 31.35 -1.91 5.04
N GLY A 358 30.63 -1.21 5.94
CA GLY A 358 30.22 0.18 5.73
C GLY A 358 29.20 0.39 4.61
N VAL A 359 28.58 -0.68 4.09
CA VAL A 359 27.62 -0.59 2.97
C VAL A 359 26.24 -0.25 3.54
N PRO A 360 25.64 0.91 3.23
CA PRO A 360 24.34 1.31 3.74
C PRO A 360 23.21 0.42 3.22
N GLN A 361 22.11 0.35 3.97
CA GLN A 361 20.98 -0.51 3.63
C GLN A 361 19.65 0.25 3.59
N LEU A 362 18.76 -0.23 2.73
CA LEU A 362 17.38 0.23 2.53
C LEU A 362 16.45 -0.99 2.53
N VAL A 363 15.20 -0.82 2.95
CA VAL A 363 14.12 -1.79 2.70
C VAL A 363 13.16 -1.24 1.66
N ILE A 364 12.93 -2.04 0.62
CA ILE A 364 11.84 -1.87 -0.34
C ILE A 364 10.71 -2.79 0.10
N MET A 365 9.61 -2.21 0.57
CA MET A 365 8.41 -2.96 0.91
C MET A 365 7.52 -3.01 -0.33
N THR A 366 7.42 -4.17 -0.97
CA THR A 366 6.62 -4.38 -2.20
C THR A 366 5.20 -4.80 -1.86
N LYS A 367 4.33 -4.89 -2.89
CA LYS A 367 2.94 -5.35 -2.78
C LYS A 367 2.13 -4.58 -1.75
N VAL A 368 2.40 -3.28 -1.66
CA VAL A 368 1.72 -2.42 -0.70
C VAL A 368 0.25 -2.19 -1.07
N ASP A 369 -0.08 -2.40 -2.34
CA ASP A 369 -1.43 -2.51 -2.87
C ASP A 369 -2.20 -3.73 -2.36
N GLU A 370 -1.52 -4.79 -1.91
CA GLU A 370 -2.16 -5.98 -1.33
C GLU A 370 -2.37 -5.87 0.19
N ILE A 371 -1.87 -4.79 0.84
CA ILE A 371 -2.00 -4.60 2.30
C ILE A 371 -3.43 -4.20 2.69
N CYS A 372 -4.09 -3.37 1.87
CA CYS A 372 -5.50 -3.04 2.03
C CYS A 372 -6.18 -2.91 0.66
N PRO A 373 -7.46 -3.35 0.51
CA PRO A 373 -8.18 -3.30 -0.76
C PRO A 373 -8.21 -1.90 -1.40
N CYS A 374 -8.25 -0.88 -0.56
CA CYS A 374 -8.16 0.52 -0.93
C CYS A 374 -6.96 0.90 -1.82
N LEU A 375 -5.80 0.28 -1.59
CA LEU A 375 -4.56 0.64 -2.30
C LEU A 375 -4.45 -0.04 -3.65
N GLU A 376 -5.20 -1.12 -3.87
CA GLU A 376 -5.38 -1.72 -5.19
C GLU A 376 -6.04 -0.71 -6.15
N GLU A 377 -7.06 0.00 -5.66
CA GLU A 377 -7.79 1.03 -6.41
C GLU A 377 -6.98 2.32 -6.57
N ASP A 378 -6.38 2.84 -5.49
CA ASP A 378 -5.65 4.11 -5.50
C ASP A 378 -4.44 4.09 -4.55
N ILE A 379 -3.24 3.94 -5.13
CA ILE A 379 -1.98 3.83 -4.37
C ILE A 379 -1.55 5.16 -3.73
N SER A 380 -2.16 6.29 -4.11
CA SER A 380 -1.81 7.61 -3.56
C SER A 380 -2.10 7.73 -2.05
N TYR A 381 -2.93 6.82 -1.52
CA TYR A 381 -3.25 6.73 -0.09
C TYR A 381 -2.23 5.95 0.73
N VAL A 382 -1.14 5.44 0.13
CA VAL A 382 -0.17 4.58 0.82
C VAL A 382 0.40 5.22 2.08
N TYR A 383 0.65 6.54 2.09
CA TYR A 383 1.12 7.28 3.28
C TYR A 383 0.02 7.88 4.15
N LYS A 384 -1.24 7.49 3.91
CA LYS A 384 -2.37 7.75 4.81
C LYS A 384 -2.89 6.48 5.45
N SER A 385 -2.55 5.31 4.90
CA SER A 385 -3.00 4.00 5.37
C SER A 385 -2.30 3.57 6.67
N LYS A 386 -3.01 3.52 7.79
CA LYS A 386 -2.53 2.96 9.07
C LYS A 386 -2.10 1.50 8.93
N PRO A 387 -2.78 0.62 8.17
CA PRO A 387 -2.26 -0.72 7.89
C PRO A 387 -0.85 -0.70 7.29
N VAL A 388 -0.60 0.16 6.30
CA VAL A 388 0.75 0.31 5.72
C VAL A 388 1.74 0.85 6.74
N GLU A 389 1.38 1.87 7.52
CA GLU A 389 2.25 2.41 8.58
C GLU A 389 2.66 1.32 9.58
N LYS A 390 1.68 0.50 10.02
CA LYS A 390 1.91 -0.64 10.92
C LYS A 390 2.85 -1.67 10.29
N GLN A 391 2.64 -2.05 9.03
CA GLN A 391 3.53 -3.00 8.33
C GLN A 391 4.96 -2.46 8.21
N MET A 392 5.12 -1.15 7.95
CA MET A 392 6.44 -0.52 7.93
C MET A 392 7.11 -0.51 9.31
N GLN A 393 6.37 -0.20 10.38
CA GLN A 393 6.88 -0.24 11.75
C GLN A 393 7.32 -1.66 12.14
N LEU A 394 6.50 -2.65 11.83
CA LEU A 394 6.82 -4.06 12.08
C LEU A 394 8.05 -4.51 11.28
N THR A 395 8.18 -4.08 10.03
CA THR A 395 9.37 -4.35 9.21
C THR A 395 10.63 -3.75 9.84
N ALA A 396 10.53 -2.52 10.36
CA ALA A 396 11.61 -1.83 11.05
C ALA A 396 12.08 -2.61 12.28
N GLU A 397 11.14 -3.06 13.11
CA GLU A 397 11.43 -3.86 14.30
C GLU A 397 12.06 -5.21 13.94
N ARG A 398 11.47 -5.94 12.99
CA ARG A 398 11.93 -7.29 12.62
C ARG A 398 13.32 -7.33 12.01
N LEU A 399 13.66 -6.35 11.17
CA LEU A 399 14.96 -6.26 10.50
C LEU A 399 15.96 -5.36 11.24
N GLY A 400 15.47 -4.60 12.23
CA GLY A 400 16.19 -3.58 12.98
C GLY A 400 16.57 -2.35 12.15
N ILE A 401 15.97 -2.14 10.97
CA ILE A 401 16.30 -1.03 10.05
C ILE A 401 15.44 0.19 10.41
N PRO A 402 16.01 1.39 10.52
CA PRO A 402 15.24 2.61 10.81
C PRO A 402 14.06 2.79 9.86
N LEU A 403 12.91 3.23 10.39
CA LEU A 403 11.71 3.47 9.59
C LEU A 403 11.98 4.41 8.40
N SER A 404 12.86 5.40 8.57
CA SER A 404 13.28 6.34 7.52
C SER A 404 13.95 5.67 6.31
N GLN A 405 14.48 4.46 6.47
CA GLN A 405 15.11 3.63 5.42
C GLN A 405 14.17 2.56 4.86
N ILE A 406 12.87 2.65 5.14
CA ILE A 406 11.85 1.75 4.59
C ILE A 406 11.00 2.54 3.61
N VAL A 407 10.90 2.07 2.36
CA VAL A 407 10.11 2.70 1.30
C VAL A 407 9.08 1.71 0.74
N PRO A 408 7.78 2.04 0.78
CA PRO A 408 6.73 1.26 0.12
C PRO A 408 6.77 1.48 -1.39
N VAL A 409 6.59 0.42 -2.17
CA VAL A 409 6.48 0.47 -3.63
C VAL A 409 5.37 -0.45 -4.13
N LYS A 410 4.72 -0.03 -5.21
CA LYS A 410 3.88 -0.88 -6.05
C LYS A 410 4.66 -1.20 -7.32
N ASN A 411 4.91 -2.48 -7.55
CA ASN A 411 5.58 -2.93 -8.78
C ASN A 411 4.55 -3.10 -9.90
N TYR A 412 4.97 -2.93 -11.16
CA TYR A 412 4.19 -3.35 -12.31
C TYR A 412 4.24 -4.88 -12.41
N SER A 413 3.15 -5.53 -12.02
CA SER A 413 3.02 -6.99 -11.97
C SER A 413 1.85 -7.50 -12.82
N SER A 414 0.76 -6.73 -12.86
CA SER A 414 -0.47 -7.06 -13.61
C SER A 414 -0.78 -6.02 -14.68
N GLU A 415 -0.29 -4.79 -14.52
CA GLU A 415 -0.55 -3.69 -15.42
C GLU A 415 0.25 -3.83 -16.74
N LEU A 416 -0.39 -3.43 -17.83
CA LEU A 416 0.24 -3.31 -19.14
C LEU A 416 0.73 -1.89 -19.44
N ASP A 417 0.12 -0.90 -18.78
CA ASP A 417 0.41 0.51 -18.93
C ASP A 417 1.05 1.09 -17.67
N ILE A 418 1.93 2.07 -17.86
CA ILE A 418 2.53 2.81 -16.76
C ILE A 418 1.52 3.76 -16.10
N LYS A 419 1.64 3.91 -14.78
CA LYS A 419 0.84 4.83 -13.97
C LYS A 419 1.75 5.75 -13.17
N PHE A 420 1.46 7.05 -13.20
CA PHE A 420 2.36 8.05 -12.62
C PHE A 420 2.51 7.94 -11.10
N ASP A 421 1.47 7.47 -10.42
CA ASP A 421 1.42 7.26 -8.96
C ASP A 421 2.34 6.10 -8.53
N ALA A 422 2.29 4.96 -9.23
CA ALA A 422 3.24 3.86 -9.05
C ALA A 422 4.67 4.31 -9.37
N ASP A 423 4.87 5.04 -10.48
CA ASP A 423 6.18 5.59 -10.86
C ASP A 423 6.75 6.49 -9.77
N ILE A 424 5.96 7.36 -9.14
CA ILE A 424 6.43 8.22 -8.04
C ILE A 424 7.03 7.39 -6.91
N LEU A 425 6.38 6.31 -6.49
CA LEU A 425 6.91 5.43 -5.44
C LEU A 425 8.21 4.74 -5.85
N ILE A 426 8.24 4.21 -7.08
CA ILE A 426 9.42 3.54 -7.64
C ILE A 426 10.60 4.51 -7.73
N LEU A 427 10.39 5.70 -8.28
CA LEU A 427 11.42 6.73 -8.42
C LEU A 427 11.88 7.26 -7.06
N MET A 428 10.97 7.41 -6.09
CA MET A 428 11.36 7.74 -4.72
C MET A 428 12.28 6.68 -4.10
N ALA A 429 12.03 5.39 -4.34
CA ALA A 429 12.90 4.32 -3.87
C ALA A 429 14.29 4.42 -4.52
N VAL A 430 14.38 4.61 -5.84
CA VAL A 430 15.65 4.81 -6.56
C VAL A 430 16.41 6.02 -6.03
N ARG A 431 15.72 7.14 -5.82
CA ARG A 431 16.32 8.35 -5.25
C ARG A 431 16.92 8.10 -3.87
N GLN A 432 16.22 7.36 -2.99
CA GLN A 432 16.79 7.02 -1.68
C GLN A 432 17.99 6.09 -1.78
N MET A 433 17.99 5.15 -2.74
CA MET A 433 19.17 4.32 -3.00
C MET A 433 20.37 5.15 -3.45
N LEU A 434 20.19 6.12 -4.33
CA LEU A 434 21.26 7.03 -4.76
C LEU A 434 21.83 7.81 -3.59
N ARG A 435 20.96 8.40 -2.75
CA ARG A 435 21.37 9.16 -1.56
C ARG A 435 22.16 8.31 -0.57
N LEU A 436 21.72 7.07 -0.33
CA LEU A 436 22.45 6.14 0.53
C LEU A 436 23.77 5.69 -0.11
N ALA A 437 23.78 5.40 -1.40
CA ALA A 437 24.99 5.00 -2.12
C ALA A 437 26.05 6.12 -2.14
N GLU A 438 25.65 7.40 -2.14
CA GLU A 438 26.60 8.50 -1.93
C GLU A 438 27.24 8.44 -0.54
N SER A 439 26.46 8.16 0.50
CA SER A 439 26.97 8.01 1.88
C SER A 439 27.96 6.86 2.04
N PHE A 440 27.94 5.86 1.15
CA PHE A 440 29.00 4.85 1.11
C PHE A 440 30.34 5.47 0.68
N LEU A 441 30.32 6.34 -0.34
CA LEU A 441 31.52 7.02 -0.83
C LEU A 441 32.12 7.94 0.24
N ASP A 442 31.29 8.61 1.06
CA ASP A 442 31.74 9.47 2.16
C ASP A 442 32.64 8.73 3.18
N ASN A 443 32.52 7.41 3.27
CA ASN A 443 33.31 6.56 4.16
C ASN A 443 34.56 5.95 3.50
N VAL A 444 34.77 6.18 2.19
CA VAL A 444 35.96 5.71 1.48
C VAL A 444 37.14 6.59 1.89
N PRO A 445 38.21 6.02 2.48
CA PRO A 445 39.40 6.79 2.84
C PRO A 445 39.98 7.49 1.60
N LEU A 446 40.33 8.77 1.73
CA LEU A 446 40.94 9.57 0.65
C LEU A 446 42.36 9.08 0.26
N ASP A 447 42.92 8.12 1.00
CA ASP A 447 44.25 7.57 0.79
C ASP A 447 44.26 6.47 -0.28
N ASN A 448 44.13 6.89 -1.53
CA ASN A 448 44.72 6.25 -2.72
C ASN A 448 44.99 7.27 -3.84
N ASN A 449 45.17 8.55 -3.47
CA ASN A 449 45.75 9.59 -4.33
C ASN A 449 47.08 10.07 -3.74
N SER A 450 48.05 9.17 -3.67
CA SER A 450 49.45 9.50 -3.97
C SER A 450 49.69 8.84 -5.33
N ASP A 451 49.77 9.55 -6.46
CA ASP A 451 50.82 10.53 -6.69
C ASP A 451 50.51 11.45 -7.89
N LEU A 452 50.82 12.75 -7.69
CA LEU A 452 51.36 13.72 -8.65
C LEU A 452 50.60 13.97 -9.97
N GLU A 453 49.69 14.97 -9.96
CA GLU A 453 49.69 16.08 -10.95
C GLU A 453 49.04 17.33 -10.32
N LEU A 454 49.66 17.85 -9.27
CA LEU A 454 49.64 19.27 -8.96
C LEU A 454 50.97 19.84 -9.47
N TYR A 455 50.90 20.79 -10.40
CA TYR A 455 51.99 21.46 -11.13
C TYR A 455 52.58 20.71 -12.35
N LYS A 456 51.93 20.86 -13.51
CA LYS A 456 52.58 21.20 -14.79
C LYS A 456 51.63 21.99 -15.68
#